data_AF-A0A522WB90-F1
#
_entry.id   AF-A0A522WB90-F1
#
_cell.length_a   1.000
_cell.length_b   1.000
_cell.length_c   1.000
_cell.angle_alpha   90.00
_cell.angle_beta   90.00
_cell.angle_gamma   90.00
#
_symmetry.space_group_name_H-M   'P 1'
#
loop_
_entity.id
_entity.type
_entity.pdbx_description
1 polymer ?
#
loop_
_entity_poly.entity_id
_entity_poly.type
_entity_poly.pdbx_seq_one_letter_code
_entity_poly.pdbx_strand_id
1 'polypeptide(L)' 'KIDIPGRRLDIALSEKELKERLGKWHPRKPKITGGYLARYAKLVSSADKGAVLM' A
#
# COMPACT_ATOMS: atom_id res chain seq x y z
N LYS A 1 6.61 -15.64 2.63
CA LYS A 1 7.85 -16.22 2.08
C LYS A 1 8.59 -15.12 1.33
N ILE A 2 9.88 -14.96 1.63
CA ILE A 2 10.74 -13.97 0.98
C ILE A 2 11.72 -14.76 0.12
N ASP A 3 11.64 -14.57 -1.20
CA ASP A 3 12.54 -15.18 -2.17
C ASP A 3 13.44 -14.09 -2.76
N ILE A 4 14.70 -14.08 -2.32
CA ILE A 4 15.70 -13.09 -2.73
C ILE A 4 16.21 -13.37 -4.16
N PRO A 5 16.61 -14.61 -4.52
CA PRO A 5 16.96 -14.94 -5.91
C PRO A 5 15.82 -14.68 -6.90
N GLY A 6 14.59 -15.06 -6.55
CA GLY A 6 13.40 -14.88 -7.39
C GLY A 6 12.79 -13.49 -7.35
N ARG A 7 13.33 -12.57 -6.53
CA ARG A 7 12.81 -11.20 -6.31
C ARG A 7 11.31 -11.16 -5.99
N ARG A 8 10.84 -12.14 -5.21
CA ARG A 8 9.41 -12.35 -4.94
C ARG A 8 9.11 -12.31 -3.45
N LEU A 9 8.04 -11.60 -3.12
CA LEU A 9 7.48 -11.53 -1.78
C LEU A 9 6.08 -12.14 -1.81
N ASP A 10 5.95 -13.34 -1.23
CA ASP A 10 4.69 -14.05 -1.13
C ASP A 10 4.14 -14.03 0.29
N ILE A 11 2.81 -14.04 0.39
CA ILE A 11 2.10 -14.20 1.64
C ILE A 11 1.61 -15.64 1.72
N ALA A 12 1.74 -16.30 2.88
CA ALA A 12 1.28 -17.68 3.08
C ALA A 12 -0.24 -17.72 3.36
N LEU A 13 -1.03 -17.13 2.48
CA LEU A 13 -2.49 -17.13 2.54
C LEU A 13 -3.04 -17.69 1.22
N SER A 14 -4.18 -18.37 1.30
CA SER A 14 -4.89 -18.82 0.10
C SER A 14 -5.51 -17.61 -0.63
N GLU A 15 -5.66 -17.71 -1.97
CA GLU A 15 -6.29 -16.63 -2.75
C GLU A 15 -7.72 -16.32 -2.30
N LYS A 16 -8.46 -17.34 -1.84
CA LYS A 16 -9.82 -17.20 -1.32
C LYS A 16 -9.84 -16.31 -0.07
N GLU A 17 -8.97 -16.60 0.89
CA GLU A 17 -8.88 -15.83 2.12
C GLU A 17 -8.38 -14.40 1.87
N LEU A 18 -7.44 -14.22 0.92
CA LEU A 18 -6.98 -12.90 0.53
C LEU A 18 -8.11 -12.05 -0.07
N LYS A 19 -8.92 -12.62 -0.97
CA LYS A 19 -10.09 -11.94 -1.57
C LYS A 19 -11.13 -11.56 -0.51
N GLU A 20 -11.43 -12.46 0.44
CA GLU A 20 -12.35 -12.16 1.55
C GLU A 20 -11.85 -11.03 2.44
N ARG A 21 -10.55 -11.00 2.76
CA ARG A 21 -9.93 -9.92 3.56
C ARG A 21 -9.91 -8.60 2.80
N LEU A 22 -9.60 -8.61 1.50
CA LEU A 22 -9.62 -7.41 0.66
C LEU A 22 -11.04 -6.84 0.53
N GLY A 23 -12.07 -7.69 0.42
CA GLY A 23 -13.46 -7.25 0.39
C GLY A 23 -13.93 -6.57 1.69
N LYS A 24 -13.35 -6.95 2.82
CA LYS A 24 -13.63 -6.33 4.14
C LYS A 24 -12.71 -5.13 4.44
N TRP A 25 -11.67 -4.93 3.64
CA TRP A 25 -10.67 -3.91 3.92
C TRP A 25 -11.23 -2.51 3.66
N HIS A 26 -11.01 -1.61 4.61
CA HIS A 26 -11.30 -0.19 4.45
C HIS A 26 -10.03 0.63 4.67
N PRO A 27 -9.80 1.67 3.85
CA PRO A 27 -8.66 2.55 4.01
C PRO A 27 -8.71 3.24 5.37
N ARG A 28 -7.57 3.26 6.07
CA ARG A 28 -7.45 3.94 7.37
C ARG A 28 -7.45 5.45 7.16
N LYS A 29 -8.11 6.19 8.06
CA LYS A 29 -8.05 7.66 8.05
C LYS A 29 -6.59 8.13 8.23
N PRO A 30 -6.12 9.12 7.46
CA PRO A 30 -4.78 9.68 7.63
C PRO A 30 -4.58 10.21 9.05
N LYS A 31 -3.43 9.89 9.65
CA LYS A 31 -3.08 10.39 11.00
C LYS A 31 -2.89 11.91 11.03
N ILE A 32 -2.46 12.48 9.92
CA ILE A 32 -2.22 13.91 9.75
C ILE A 32 -3.13 14.40 8.64
N THR A 33 -4.07 15.27 8.99
CA THR A 33 -5.11 15.78 8.10
C THR A 33 -4.84 17.23 7.64
N GLY A 34 -3.84 17.90 8.22
CA GLY A 34 -3.48 19.28 7.91
C GLY A 34 -2.02 19.49 7.54
N GLY A 35 -1.70 20.72 7.12
CA GLY A 35 -0.33 21.16 6.81
C GLY A 35 0.28 20.51 5.56
N TYR A 36 1.60 20.55 5.48
CA TYR A 36 2.36 20.09 4.32
C TYR A 36 2.22 18.58 4.08
N LEU A 37 2.21 17.77 5.15
CA LEU A 37 2.10 16.31 5.05
C LEU A 37 0.72 15.87 4.53
N ALA A 38 -0.34 16.63 4.79
CA ALA A 38 -1.64 16.37 4.19
C ALA A 38 -1.68 16.68 2.69
N ARG A 39 -0.89 17.65 2.21
CA ARG A 39 -0.72 17.90 0.77
C ARG A 39 0.11 16.80 0.12
N TYR A 40 1.21 16.41 0.75
CA TYR A 40 2.06 15.32 0.29
C TYR A 40 1.26 14.00 0.17
N ALA A 41 0.54 13.60 1.22
CA ALA A 41 -0.24 12.36 1.20
C ALA A 41 -1.34 12.32 0.13
N LYS A 42 -1.81 13.48 -0.35
CA LYS A 42 -2.82 13.59 -1.42
C LYS A 42 -2.24 13.55 -2.82
N LEU A 43 -1.01 14.05 -3.01
CA LEU A 43 -0.40 14.30 -4.32
C LEU A 43 0.74 13.33 -4.65
N VAL A 44 1.26 12.61 -3.65
CA VAL A 44 2.36 11.66 -3.86
C VAL A 44 1.90 10.48 -4.71
N SER A 45 2.64 10.20 -5.77
CA SER A 45 2.47 9.01 -6.60
C SER A 45 3.01 7.75 -5.90
N SER A 46 2.72 6.58 -6.47
CA SER A 46 3.19 5.31 -5.92
C SER A 46 4.73 5.24 -5.85
N ALA A 47 5.24 4.50 -4.87
CA ALA A 47 6.69 4.38 -4.64
C ALA A 47 7.43 3.75 -5.83
N ASP A 48 6.80 2.81 -6.55
CA ASP A 48 7.36 2.23 -7.77
C ASP A 48 7.52 3.26 -8.90
N LYS A 49 6.75 4.36 -8.86
CA LYS A 49 6.82 5.48 -9.79
C LYS A 49 7.74 6.61 -9.30
N GLY A 50 8.46 6.39 -8.20
CA GLY A 50 9.42 7.34 -7.64
C GLY A 50 8.84 8.31 -6.61
N ALA A 51 7.58 8.12 -6.16
CA ALA A 51 6.94 8.97 -5.14
C ALA A 51 6.99 10.48 -5.47
N VAL A 52 6.91 10.81 -6.75
CA VAL A 52 6.86 12.21 -7.21
C VAL A 52 5.50 12.83 -6.91
N LEU A 53 5.47 14.13 -6.68
CA LEU A 53 4.24 14.90 -6.54
C LEU A 53 3.61 15.09 -7.92
N MET A 54 2.39 14.61 -8.13
CA MET A 54 1.57 14.83 -9.32
C MET A 54 0.30 15.61 -8.99
#